data_AF-A0A924KKF5-F1
#
_entry.id   AF-A0A924KKF5-F1
#
_cell.length_a   1.000
_cell.length_b   1.000
_cell.length_c   1.000
_cell.angle_alpha   90.00
_cell.angle_beta   90.00
_cell.angle_gamma   90.00
#
_symmetry.space_group_name_H-M   'P 1'
#
loop_
_entity.id
_entity.type
_entity.pdbx_description
1 polymer ?
#
loop_
_entity_poly.entity_id
_entity_poly.type
_entity_poly.pdbx_seq_one_letter_code
_entity_poly.pdbx_strand_id
1 'polypeptide(L)'
;MISEQYRCIFVEVPKTGSTSVRSIVGEPLRPHLNIWQIAQGMVPEQFEQFYKFGFVRNPWDRAVALYERREGMQLKSKLSFEEFIDWMKFASSTCLHPVPHRYQLDWFVNPHGDIIVNRIGRFENLANDWAEIASRIGARPDLPMLNFNTNRKRHYSEYFSKRSRLIVATRFAVDIEYFGYEFDS
;
A
#
# COMPACT_ATOMS: atom_id res chain seq x y z
N MET A 1 10.43 5.84 1.34
CA MET A 1 11.55 6.43 0.57
C MET A 1 11.57 7.95 0.73
N ILE A 2 12.77 8.56 0.79
CA ILE A 2 12.99 10.01 0.78
C ILE A 2 13.65 10.36 -0.55
N SER A 3 13.12 11.34 -1.28
CA SER A 3 13.66 11.82 -2.55
C SER A 3 14.05 13.28 -2.43
N GLU A 4 15.36 13.55 -2.40
CA GLU A 4 15.90 14.91 -2.36
C GLU A 4 15.61 15.67 -3.66
N GLN A 5 15.72 14.99 -4.81
CA GLN A 5 15.48 15.57 -6.14
C GLN A 5 14.08 16.17 -6.25
N TYR A 6 13.07 15.45 -5.78
CA TYR A 6 11.67 15.89 -5.84
C TYR A 6 11.17 16.51 -4.52
N ARG A 7 12.06 16.65 -3.52
CA ARG A 7 11.74 17.09 -2.15
C ARG A 7 10.48 16.41 -1.59
N CYS A 8 10.41 15.10 -1.73
CA CYS A 8 9.22 14.32 -1.35
C CYS A 8 9.54 13.10 -0.50
N ILE A 9 8.56 12.65 0.27
CA ILE A 9 8.59 11.40 1.04
C ILE A 9 7.49 10.50 0.50
N PHE A 10 7.88 9.36 -0.07
CA PHE A 10 6.94 8.32 -0.47
C PHE A 10 6.83 7.24 0.61
N VAL A 11 5.67 7.14 1.23
CA VAL A 11 5.33 6.10 2.22
C VAL A 11 4.86 4.86 1.49
N GLU A 12 5.66 3.80 1.57
CA GLU A 12 5.51 2.63 0.72
C GLU A 12 4.67 1.54 1.38
N VAL A 13 3.35 1.70 1.35
CA VAL A 13 2.45 0.62 1.78
C VAL A 13 2.62 -0.58 0.84
N PRO A 14 2.82 -1.80 1.35
CA PRO A 14 2.96 -2.97 0.49
C PRO A 14 1.73 -3.19 -0.42
N LYS A 15 1.98 -3.52 -1.68
CA LYS A 15 0.98 -3.90 -2.72
C LYS A 15 0.09 -2.77 -3.23
N THR A 16 0.56 -1.53 -3.18
CA THR A 16 -0.16 -0.34 -3.64
C THR A 16 0.51 0.37 -4.82
N GLY A 17 1.26 -0.37 -5.66
CA GLY A 17 1.92 0.18 -6.85
C GLY A 17 3.31 0.79 -6.61
N SER A 18 3.92 0.51 -5.45
CA SER A 18 5.17 1.16 -5.04
C SER A 18 6.34 0.99 -6.02
N THR A 19 6.44 -0.14 -6.74
CA THR A 19 7.50 -0.32 -7.76
C THR A 19 7.41 0.70 -8.88
N SER A 20 6.20 0.98 -9.38
CA SER A 20 5.99 1.97 -10.42
C SER A 20 6.43 3.35 -9.97
N VAL A 21 6.04 3.75 -8.75
CA VAL A 21 6.40 5.05 -8.19
C VAL A 21 7.92 5.16 -7.98
N ARG A 22 8.57 4.13 -7.44
CA ARG A 22 10.04 4.10 -7.26
C ARG A 22 10.82 4.34 -8.55
N SER A 23 10.32 3.87 -9.69
CA SER A 23 10.98 4.10 -10.98
C SER A 23 11.10 5.59 -11.36
N ILE A 24 10.34 6.46 -10.72
CA ILE A 24 10.37 7.91 -10.93
C ILE A 24 11.07 8.62 -9.78
N VAL A 25 10.65 8.35 -8.53
CA VAL A 25 11.09 9.13 -7.36
C VAL A 25 12.32 8.54 -6.64
N GLY A 26 12.76 7.33 -7.03
CA GLY A 26 13.97 6.68 -6.51
C GLY A 26 13.70 5.43 -5.66
N GLU A 27 14.78 4.70 -5.35
CA GLU A 27 14.73 3.50 -4.52
C GLU A 27 15.02 3.81 -3.04
N PRO A 28 14.26 3.23 -2.08
CA PRO A 28 14.55 3.37 -0.67
C PRO A 28 15.78 2.56 -0.25
N LEU A 29 16.55 3.09 0.71
CA LEU A 29 17.50 2.30 1.49
C LEU A 29 16.79 1.22 2.33
N ARG A 30 15.66 1.59 2.95
CA ARG A 30 14.80 0.68 3.71
C ARG A 30 13.34 0.88 3.32
N PRO A 31 12.74 -0.06 2.56
CA PRO A 31 11.35 0.06 2.13
C PRO A 31 10.38 -0.19 3.28
N HIS A 32 9.12 0.20 3.08
CA HIS A 32 7.98 -0.13 3.94
C HIS A 32 8.03 0.42 5.38
N LEU A 33 8.86 1.43 5.64
CA LEU A 33 8.76 2.23 6.86
C LEU A 33 7.44 3.03 6.88
N ASN A 34 6.82 3.14 8.05
CA ASN A 34 5.74 4.11 8.25
C ASN A 34 6.30 5.54 8.32
N ILE A 35 5.42 6.52 8.18
CA ILE A 35 5.79 7.93 8.14
C ILE A 35 6.50 8.40 9.42
N TRP A 36 6.11 7.87 10.58
CA TRP A 36 6.74 8.22 11.86
C TRP A 36 8.17 7.71 11.96
N GLN A 37 8.43 6.48 11.52
CA GLN A 37 9.77 5.92 11.42
C GLN A 37 10.66 6.71 10.46
N ILE A 38 10.09 7.21 9.36
CA ILE A 38 10.81 8.09 8.44
C ILE A 38 11.14 9.41 9.14
N ALA A 39 10.16 10.04 9.80
CA ALA A 39 10.34 11.31 10.52
C ALA A 39 11.43 11.23 11.60
N GLN A 40 11.49 10.14 12.36
CA GLN A 40 12.52 9.89 13.39
C GLN A 40 13.95 9.81 12.83
N GLY A 41 14.10 9.52 11.53
CA GLY A 41 15.39 9.46 10.84
C GLY A 41 15.74 10.75 10.07
N MET A 42 14.94 11.80 10.17
CA MET A 42 15.10 13.04 9.42
C MET A 42 15.26 14.25 10.34
N VAL A 43 15.90 15.31 9.81
CA VAL A 43 15.88 16.63 10.44
C VAL A 43 14.43 17.17 10.41
N PRO A 44 13.85 17.61 11.55
CA PRO A 44 12.43 18.00 11.62
C PRO A 44 12.03 19.05 10.58
N GLU A 45 12.85 20.08 10.37
CA GLU A 45 12.58 21.14 9.40
C GLU A 45 12.54 20.61 7.97
N GLN A 46 13.40 19.64 7.66
CA GLN A 46 13.40 18.96 6.36
C GLN A 46 12.14 18.12 6.19
N PHE A 47 11.78 17.35 7.22
CA PHE A 47 10.55 16.54 7.21
C PHE A 47 9.35 17.44 6.91
N GLU A 48 9.16 18.55 7.63
CA GLU A 48 8.04 19.47 7.43
C GLU A 48 7.98 20.03 6.00
N GLN A 49 9.12 20.41 5.43
CA GLN A 49 9.20 20.99 4.08
C GLN A 49 8.93 19.99 2.94
N PHE A 50 9.06 18.68 3.18
CA PHE A 50 8.93 17.69 2.12
C PHE A 50 7.47 17.36 1.86
N TYR A 51 7.12 17.15 0.58
CA TYR A 51 5.78 16.68 0.23
C TYR A 51 5.66 15.18 0.51
N LYS A 52 4.76 14.80 1.40
CA LYS A 52 4.60 13.43 1.92
C LYS A 52 3.38 12.78 1.30
N PHE A 53 3.54 11.61 0.71
CA PHE A 53 2.42 10.91 0.10
C PHE A 53 2.55 9.39 0.17
N GLY A 54 1.45 8.69 -0.10
CA GLY A 54 1.49 7.28 -0.42
C GLY A 54 0.17 6.81 -1.02
N PHE A 55 0.07 5.50 -1.24
CA PHE A 55 -1.11 4.89 -1.84
C PHE A 55 -1.64 3.77 -0.96
N VAL A 56 -2.95 3.67 -0.89
CA VAL A 56 -3.69 2.53 -0.32
C VAL A 56 -4.36 1.74 -1.43
N ARG A 57 -4.88 0.56 -1.11
CA ARG A 57 -5.62 -0.29 -2.04
C ARG A 57 -6.82 -0.91 -1.33
N ASN A 58 -7.88 -1.17 -2.06
CA ASN A 58 -9.02 -1.94 -1.61
C ASN A 58 -8.56 -3.21 -0.85
N PRO A 59 -8.94 -3.39 0.43
CA PRO A 59 -8.41 -4.48 1.26
C PRO A 59 -8.66 -5.88 0.69
N TRP A 60 -9.77 -6.11 0.00
CA TRP A 60 -10.08 -7.39 -0.63
C TRP A 60 -9.20 -7.64 -1.85
N ASP A 61 -9.06 -6.66 -2.73
CA ASP A 61 -8.17 -6.74 -3.88
C ASP A 61 -6.70 -6.92 -3.43
N ARG A 62 -6.32 -6.21 -2.37
CA ARG A 62 -5.00 -6.30 -1.77
C ARG A 62 -4.71 -7.69 -1.20
N ALA A 63 -5.68 -8.32 -0.54
CA ALA A 63 -5.54 -9.69 -0.04
C ALA A 63 -5.25 -10.70 -1.17
N VAL A 64 -5.97 -10.58 -2.29
CA VAL A 64 -5.69 -11.39 -3.48
C VAL A 64 -4.31 -11.06 -4.04
N ALA A 65 -3.95 -9.78 -4.17
CA ALA A 65 -2.62 -9.39 -4.65
C ALA A 65 -1.47 -9.91 -3.75
N LEU A 66 -1.71 -10.07 -2.45
CA LEU A 66 -0.78 -10.68 -1.50
C LEU A 66 -0.72 -12.21 -1.66
N TYR A 67 -1.86 -12.87 -1.89
CA TYR A 67 -1.92 -14.30 -2.19
C TYR A 67 -1.19 -14.61 -3.49
N GLU A 68 -1.36 -13.78 -4.52
CA GLU A 68 -0.87 -14.05 -5.87
C GLU A 68 0.60 -13.76 -6.14
N ARG A 69 1.25 -12.98 -5.29
CA ARG A 69 2.66 -12.63 -5.48
C ARG A 69 3.58 -13.85 -5.37
N ARG A 70 4.79 -13.78 -5.90
CA ARG A 70 5.75 -14.89 -5.87
C ARG A 70 6.07 -15.42 -4.47
N GLU A 71 6.24 -14.58 -3.44
CA GLU A 71 6.44 -15.13 -2.08
C GLU A 71 5.15 -15.75 -1.52
N GLY A 72 3.99 -15.21 -1.91
CA GLY A 72 2.70 -15.84 -1.67
C GLY A 72 2.55 -17.17 -2.41
N MET A 73 3.19 -17.35 -3.57
CA MET A 73 3.15 -18.57 -4.37
C MET A 73 3.76 -19.79 -3.64
N GLN A 74 4.75 -19.57 -2.77
CA GLN A 74 5.26 -20.63 -1.89
C GLN A 74 4.24 -21.06 -0.83
N LEU A 75 3.37 -20.14 -0.41
CA LEU A 75 2.23 -20.44 0.46
C LEU A 75 1.06 -21.02 -0.34
N LYS A 76 0.81 -20.56 -1.57
CA LYS A 76 -0.26 -21.06 -2.47
C LYS A 76 -0.13 -22.54 -2.78
N SER A 77 1.10 -23.04 -2.93
CA SER A 77 1.32 -24.48 -3.13
C SER A 77 0.96 -25.31 -1.89
N LYS A 78 0.72 -24.66 -0.75
CA LYS A 78 0.40 -25.28 0.54
C LYS A 78 -0.98 -24.89 1.09
N LEU A 79 -1.54 -23.75 0.67
CA LEU A 79 -2.77 -23.15 1.20
C LEU A 79 -3.69 -22.70 0.05
N SER A 80 -4.95 -23.08 0.17
CA SER A 80 -6.05 -22.47 -0.58
C SER A 80 -6.20 -20.98 -0.24
N PHE A 81 -6.97 -20.25 -1.06
CA PHE A 81 -7.22 -18.84 -0.79
C PHE A 81 -7.98 -18.63 0.53
N GLU A 82 -8.94 -19.50 0.86
CA GLU A 82 -9.69 -19.43 2.12
C GLU A 82 -8.76 -19.63 3.33
N GLU A 83 -7.87 -20.62 3.29
CA GLU A 83 -6.88 -20.84 4.36
C GLU A 83 -5.88 -19.68 4.47
N PHE A 84 -5.50 -19.10 3.32
CA PHE A 84 -4.67 -17.89 3.30
C PHE A 84 -5.37 -16.72 3.99
N ILE A 85 -6.66 -16.51 3.69
CA ILE A 85 -7.45 -15.48 4.37
C ILE A 85 -7.50 -15.78 5.86
N ASP A 86 -7.77 -17.00 6.31
CA ASP A 86 -7.78 -17.35 7.74
C ASP A 86 -6.45 -17.00 8.43
N TRP A 87 -5.32 -17.25 7.78
CA TRP A 87 -3.97 -16.96 8.27
C TRP A 87 -3.60 -15.46 8.26
N MET A 88 -4.09 -14.69 7.28
CA MET A 88 -3.72 -13.29 7.08
C MET A 88 -4.28 -12.39 8.20
N LYS A 89 -3.38 -11.83 9.03
CA LYS A 89 -3.73 -10.99 10.20
C LYS A 89 -3.33 -9.52 10.07
N PHE A 90 -2.31 -9.23 9.26
CA PHE A 90 -1.72 -7.91 9.12
C PHE A 90 -1.71 -7.48 7.67
N ALA A 91 -1.72 -6.17 7.45
CA ALA A 91 -1.59 -5.58 6.14
C ALA A 91 -0.31 -6.06 5.42
N SER A 92 0.78 -6.35 6.13
CA SER A 92 2.03 -6.84 5.54
C SER A 92 2.31 -8.33 5.79
N SER A 93 1.30 -9.15 6.11
CA SER A 93 1.49 -10.55 6.56
C SER A 93 2.41 -11.40 5.69
N THR A 94 2.47 -11.20 4.37
CA THR A 94 3.34 -12.00 3.49
C THR A 94 4.70 -11.38 3.20
N CYS A 95 4.99 -10.14 3.61
CA CYS A 95 6.25 -9.44 3.31
C CYS A 95 7.46 -10.14 3.95
N LEU A 96 8.63 -10.08 3.29
CA LEU A 96 9.89 -10.63 3.81
C LEU A 96 10.25 -10.04 5.19
N HIS A 97 9.85 -8.79 5.43
CA HIS A 97 9.91 -8.12 6.72
C HIS A 97 8.50 -7.60 7.06
N PRO A 98 7.64 -8.42 7.68
CA PRO A 98 6.32 -7.96 8.08
C PRO A 98 6.47 -6.94 9.21
N VAL A 99 5.90 -5.76 9.01
CA VAL A 99 5.75 -4.77 10.08
C VAL A 99 4.44 -5.09 10.80
N PRO A 100 4.33 -4.98 12.13
CA PRO A 100 3.09 -5.30 12.86
C PRO A 100 1.98 -4.25 12.67
N HIS A 101 1.93 -3.61 11.50
CA HIS A 101 0.86 -2.72 11.11
C HIS A 101 -0.34 -3.55 10.67
N ARG A 102 -1.44 -3.33 11.38
CA ARG A 102 -2.67 -4.07 11.16
C ARG A 102 -3.42 -3.50 9.95
N TYR A 103 -3.37 -2.19 9.79
CA TYR A 103 -4.10 -1.43 8.77
C TYR A 103 -3.15 -0.69 7.84
N GLN A 104 -3.59 -0.37 6.63
CA GLN A 104 -2.85 0.52 5.74
C GLN A 104 -2.75 1.94 6.30
N LEU A 105 -3.78 2.38 7.03
CA LEU A 105 -3.79 3.65 7.74
C LEU A 105 -2.59 3.83 8.68
N ASP A 106 -2.12 2.75 9.32
CA ASP A 106 -1.01 2.76 10.27
C ASP A 106 0.31 3.25 9.67
N TRP A 107 0.46 3.22 8.33
CA TRP A 107 1.65 3.74 7.66
C TRP A 107 1.70 5.26 7.63
N PHE A 108 0.57 5.95 7.84
CA PHE A 108 0.41 7.39 7.60
C PHE A 108 0.20 8.21 8.87
N VAL A 109 0.13 7.56 10.03
CA VAL A 109 -0.15 8.22 11.32
C VAL A 109 1.10 8.40 12.16
N ASN A 110 1.08 9.42 13.01
CA ASN A 110 1.98 9.55 14.16
C ASN A 110 1.50 8.64 15.33
N PRO A 111 2.23 8.57 16.46
CA PRO A 111 1.81 7.79 17.64
C PRO A 111 0.51 8.27 18.30
N HIS A 112 0.02 9.48 17.98
CA HIS A 112 -1.24 10.03 18.46
C HIS A 112 -2.43 9.69 17.55
N GLY A 113 -2.18 9.10 16.37
CA GLY A 113 -3.20 8.78 15.38
C GLY A 113 -3.44 9.88 14.34
N ASP A 114 -2.68 10.98 14.37
CA ASP A 114 -2.81 12.05 13.39
C ASP A 114 -2.18 11.66 12.06
N ILE A 115 -2.88 11.92 10.97
CA ILE A 115 -2.34 11.75 9.62
C ILE A 115 -1.33 12.86 9.35
N ILE A 116 -0.07 12.48 9.18
CA ILE A 116 1.04 13.41 8.96
C ILE A 116 1.62 13.31 7.55
N VAL A 117 0.74 13.09 6.57
CA VAL A 117 1.07 13.13 5.14
C VAL A 117 0.18 14.10 4.39
N ASN A 118 0.66 14.61 3.25
CA ASN A 118 -0.06 15.59 2.44
C ASN A 118 -1.11 14.94 1.52
N ARG A 119 -0.85 13.73 1.00
CA ARG A 119 -1.79 13.02 0.12
C ARG A 119 -1.74 11.51 0.29
N ILE A 120 -2.91 10.90 0.43
CA ILE A 120 -3.08 9.45 0.30
C ILE A 120 -3.91 9.21 -0.95
N GLY A 121 -3.32 8.55 -1.94
CA GLY A 121 -3.99 8.11 -3.17
C GLY A 121 -4.50 6.67 -3.06
N ARG A 122 -5.25 6.23 -4.07
CA ARG A 122 -5.79 4.88 -4.22
C ARG A 122 -5.16 4.17 -5.40
N PHE A 123 -4.87 2.89 -5.21
CA PHE A 123 -4.31 2.05 -6.26
C PHE A 123 -5.28 1.88 -7.44
N GLU A 124 -6.57 1.86 -7.16
CA GLU A 124 -7.65 1.76 -8.15
C GLU A 124 -7.69 2.99 -9.07
N ASN A 125 -7.23 4.14 -8.56
CA ASN A 125 -7.13 5.42 -9.27
C ASN A 125 -5.66 5.85 -9.47
N LEU A 126 -4.73 4.90 -9.50
CA LEU A 126 -3.29 5.16 -9.35
C LEU A 126 -2.76 6.18 -10.37
N ALA A 127 -3.16 6.09 -11.63
CA ALA A 127 -2.67 6.99 -12.67
C ALA A 127 -3.10 8.45 -12.43
N ASN A 128 -4.35 8.68 -12.05
CA ASN A 128 -4.88 10.02 -11.81
C ASN A 128 -4.34 10.60 -10.51
N ASP A 129 -4.37 9.82 -9.41
CA ASP A 129 -3.82 10.26 -8.13
C ASP A 129 -2.31 10.51 -8.22
N TRP A 130 -1.59 9.70 -9.01
CA TRP A 130 -0.18 9.97 -9.32
C TRP A 130 -0.01 11.25 -10.13
N ALA A 131 -0.82 11.49 -11.16
CA ALA A 131 -0.70 12.71 -11.96
C ALA A 131 -0.86 13.98 -11.10
N GLU A 132 -1.78 13.98 -10.14
CA GLU A 132 -1.92 15.07 -9.15
C GLU A 132 -0.67 15.23 -8.28
N ILE A 133 -0.14 14.13 -7.74
CA ILE A 133 1.07 14.13 -6.90
C ILE A 133 2.29 14.59 -7.72
N ALA A 134 2.45 14.06 -8.93
CA ALA A 134 3.54 14.38 -9.85
C ALA A 134 3.55 15.88 -10.17
N SER A 135 2.38 16.46 -10.44
CA SER A 135 2.25 17.91 -10.63
C SER A 135 2.67 18.72 -9.41
N ARG A 136 2.46 18.21 -8.18
CA ARG A 136 2.85 18.90 -6.94
C ARG A 136 4.35 18.85 -6.68
N ILE A 137 5.01 17.75 -7.02
CA ILE A 137 6.44 17.54 -6.75
C ILE A 137 7.34 17.84 -7.95
N GLY A 138 6.77 18.22 -9.10
CA GLY A 138 7.52 18.49 -10.34
C GLY A 138 8.03 17.22 -11.04
N ALA A 139 7.36 16.09 -10.86
CA ALA A 139 7.68 14.83 -11.55
C ALA A 139 6.86 14.65 -12.84
N ARG A 140 7.29 13.74 -13.69
CA ARG A 140 6.53 13.35 -14.89
C ARG A 140 5.23 12.61 -14.51
N PRO A 141 4.09 12.92 -15.15
CA PRO A 141 2.79 12.36 -14.78
C PRO A 141 2.57 10.93 -15.31
N ASP A 142 3.34 10.49 -16.29
CA ASP A 142 3.22 9.18 -16.92
C ASP A 142 3.92 8.10 -16.09
N LEU A 143 3.11 7.43 -15.27
CA LEU A 143 3.53 6.34 -14.39
C LEU A 143 3.64 5.02 -15.16
N PRO A 144 4.83 4.40 -15.25
CA PRO A 144 4.94 3.09 -15.89
C PRO A 144 4.21 2.02 -15.07
N MET A 145 3.48 1.12 -15.74
CA MET A 145 2.86 -0.02 -15.07
C MET A 145 3.86 -1.15 -14.87
N LEU A 146 4.52 -1.18 -13.71
CA LEU A 146 5.52 -2.18 -13.36
C LEU A 146 4.92 -3.21 -12.38
N ASN A 147 5.38 -4.47 -12.48
CA ASN A 147 4.92 -5.57 -11.62
C ASN A 147 3.39 -5.77 -11.59
N PHE A 148 2.70 -5.36 -12.66
CA PHE A 148 1.30 -5.70 -12.86
C PHE A 148 1.21 -7.20 -13.13
N ASN A 149 0.35 -7.90 -12.37
CA ASN A 149 0.16 -9.34 -12.56
C ASN A 149 -0.69 -9.57 -13.82
N THR A 150 -0.05 -9.58 -14.99
CA THR A 150 -0.69 -9.86 -16.29
C THR A 150 -1.30 -11.27 -16.35
N ASN A 151 -0.87 -12.17 -15.47
CA ASN A 151 -1.42 -13.52 -15.35
C ASN A 151 -2.66 -13.59 -14.46
N ARG A 152 -3.09 -12.49 -13.84
CA ARG A 152 -4.32 -12.45 -13.08
C ARG A 152 -5.50 -12.48 -14.04
N LYS A 153 -6.06 -13.67 -14.23
CA LYS A 153 -7.17 -13.91 -15.18
C LYS A 153 -8.56 -13.62 -14.61
N ARG A 154 -8.68 -13.47 -13.28
CA ARG A 154 -9.94 -13.33 -12.57
C ARG A 154 -9.98 -12.01 -11.81
N HIS A 155 -11.14 -11.38 -11.75
CA HIS A 155 -11.38 -10.25 -10.88
C HIS A 155 -11.23 -10.69 -9.41
N TYR A 156 -10.82 -9.77 -8.52
CA TYR A 156 -10.54 -10.14 -7.14
C TYR A 156 -11.77 -10.69 -6.41
N SER A 157 -12.96 -10.22 -6.79
CA SER A 157 -14.22 -10.67 -6.21
C SER A 157 -14.49 -12.16 -6.42
N GLU A 158 -13.98 -12.75 -7.51
CA GLU A 158 -14.13 -14.18 -7.84
C GLU A 158 -13.34 -15.11 -6.91
N TYR A 159 -12.41 -14.58 -6.09
CA TYR A 159 -11.67 -15.38 -5.12
C TYR A 159 -12.45 -15.61 -3.83
N PHE A 160 -13.41 -14.74 -3.52
CA PHE A 160 -14.04 -14.70 -2.21
C PHE A 160 -15.34 -15.50 -2.15
N SER A 161 -15.45 -16.33 -1.13
CA SER A 161 -16.74 -16.76 -0.60
C SER A 161 -17.37 -15.65 0.25
N LYS A 162 -18.65 -15.81 0.60
CA LYS A 162 -19.31 -14.93 1.58
C LYS A 162 -18.54 -14.87 2.91
N ARG A 163 -17.94 -15.99 3.33
CA ARG A 163 -17.17 -16.10 4.57
C ARG A 163 -15.87 -15.30 4.49
N SER A 164 -15.02 -15.54 3.49
CA SER A 164 -13.74 -14.83 3.37
C SER A 164 -13.93 -13.34 3.14
N ARG A 165 -14.98 -12.93 2.42
CA ARG A 165 -15.35 -11.52 2.27
C ARG A 165 -15.61 -10.88 3.63
N LEU A 166 -16.40 -11.53 4.50
CA LEU A 166 -16.69 -11.04 5.85
C LEU A 166 -15.45 -10.99 6.73
N ILE A 167 -14.58 -12.00 6.65
CA ILE A 167 -13.33 -12.03 7.43
C ILE A 167 -12.45 -10.82 7.11
N VAL A 168 -12.26 -10.51 5.82
CA VAL A 168 -11.50 -9.32 5.40
C VAL A 168 -12.23 -8.05 5.84
N ALA A 169 -13.56 -7.99 5.69
CA ALA A 169 -14.36 -6.85 6.14
C ALA A 169 -14.14 -6.54 7.63
N THR A 170 -14.20 -7.56 8.48
CA THR A 170 -14.02 -7.41 9.94
C THR A 170 -12.58 -7.08 10.30
N ARG A 171 -11.60 -7.73 9.67
CA ARG A 171 -10.19 -7.55 10.05
C ARG A 171 -9.61 -6.21 9.63
N PHE A 172 -10.08 -5.65 8.53
CA PHE A 172 -9.61 -4.38 7.99
C PHE A 172 -10.71 -3.30 8.02
N ALA A 173 -11.67 -3.43 8.95
CA ALA A 173 -12.78 -2.47 9.11
C ALA A 173 -12.29 -1.02 9.20
N VAL A 174 -11.18 -0.77 9.90
CA VAL A 174 -10.57 0.57 10.00
C VAL A 174 -10.19 1.14 8.63
N ASP A 175 -9.51 0.37 7.78
CA ASP A 175 -9.18 0.81 6.43
C ASP A 175 -10.43 1.00 5.57
N ILE A 176 -11.40 0.09 5.70
CA ILE A 176 -12.63 0.09 4.92
C ILE A 176 -13.47 1.33 5.26
N GLU A 177 -13.67 1.61 6.54
CA GLU A 177 -14.43 2.75 7.02
C GLU A 177 -13.72 4.06 6.71
N TYR A 178 -12.44 4.18 7.06
CA TYR A 178 -11.69 5.42 6.88
C TYR A 178 -11.54 5.82 5.41
N PHE A 179 -11.23 4.85 4.54
CA PHE A 179 -11.12 5.09 3.11
C PHE A 179 -12.44 4.83 2.36
N GLY A 180 -13.57 4.56 3.02
CA GLY A 180 -14.85 4.33 2.36
C GLY A 180 -14.80 3.28 1.23
N TYR A 181 -14.13 2.15 1.46
CA TYR A 181 -14.08 1.07 0.49
C TYR A 181 -15.35 0.22 0.54
N GLU A 182 -15.75 -0.29 -0.62
CA GLU A 182 -16.73 -1.34 -0.75
C GLU A 182 -16.12 -2.55 -1.46
N PHE A 183 -16.78 -3.71 -1.37
CA PHE A 183 -16.21 -4.95 -1.89
C PHE A 183 -16.07 -4.98 -3.42
N ASP A 184 -16.80 -4.15 -4.15
CA ASP A 184 -16.74 -4.12 -5.62
C ASP A 184 -16.37 -2.72 -6.14
N SER A 185 -15.82 -1.85 -5.26
CA SER A 185 -15.34 -0.49 -5.59
C SER A 185 -13.86 -0.44 -5.88
#